data_AF-A0A7R9GUT7-F1
#
_entry.id   AF-A0A7R9GUT7-F1
#
_cell.length_a   1.000
_cell.length_b   1.000
_cell.length_c   1.000
_cell.angle_alpha   90.00
_cell.angle_beta   90.00
_cell.angle_gamma   90.00
#
_symmetry.space_group_name_H-M   'P 1'
#
loop_
_entity.id
_entity.type
_entity.pdbx_description
1 polymer ?
#
loop_
_entity_poly.entity_id
_entity_poly.type
_entity_poly.pdbx_seq_one_letter_code
_entity_poly.pdbx_strand_id
1 'polypeptide(L)'
;MRPRTAVLSTASMLYKMGKLLSWEGLLIKIIQFLLDWPCPSINSQSLTTDCKTCLSALKAGDSVIPRLEILEHCALCLLNLGEWEFLVNIEKRWNYFELAAEIAYVCIDVVKHKGNKKVAKDAWEFILPMFGSNPQQKRSGSGGTTVIHRDSPSGALHSRSALSQFLGRLRDETAIAVAASLLARLHNVLRDEPSLELVVEYTGLWPAVVSNANSYNNRAVLEVLSQLLLQALKYHPTNVSWLKLLGDINFVLGHHAKALRYYLEAGIVVRRLL
;
A
#
# COMPACT_ATOMS: atom_id res chain seq x y z
N MET A 1 -7.50 20.88 -54.29
CA MET A 1 -7.20 21.45 -52.95
C MET A 1 -7.83 20.62 -51.83
N ARG A 2 -7.23 19.48 -51.46
CA ARG A 2 -7.43 18.80 -50.15
C ARG A 2 -6.18 17.95 -49.83
N PRO A 3 -5.16 18.51 -49.15
CA PRO A 3 -4.22 17.62 -48.43
C PRO A 3 -3.86 18.09 -47.01
N ARG A 4 -4.07 19.37 -46.64
CA ARG A 4 -3.59 19.91 -45.35
C ARG A 4 -4.30 19.29 -44.14
N THR A 5 -5.60 19.02 -44.22
CA THR A 5 -6.38 18.49 -43.10
C THR A 5 -6.05 17.04 -42.75
N ALA A 6 -5.72 16.21 -43.74
CA ALA A 6 -5.33 14.81 -43.52
C ALA A 6 -3.95 14.69 -42.86
N VAL A 7 -2.99 15.53 -43.25
CA VAL A 7 -1.62 15.53 -42.69
C VAL A 7 -1.59 16.06 -41.24
N LEU A 8 -2.42 17.08 -40.93
CA LEU A 8 -2.58 17.56 -39.55
C LEU A 8 -3.22 16.49 -38.64
N SER A 9 -4.15 15.69 -39.18
CA SER A 9 -4.78 14.58 -38.46
C SER A 9 -3.80 13.44 -38.14
N THR A 10 -2.96 13.05 -39.10
CA THR A 10 -1.94 12.01 -38.87
C THR A 10 -0.85 12.44 -37.91
N ALA A 11 -0.39 13.70 -37.98
CA ALA A 11 0.58 14.24 -37.02
C ALA A 11 0.02 14.27 -35.59
N SER A 12 -1.25 14.65 -35.41
CA SER A 12 -1.93 14.60 -34.12
C SER A 12 -2.04 13.18 -33.59
N MET A 13 -2.39 12.22 -34.44
CA MET A 13 -2.48 10.79 -34.07
C MET A 13 -1.12 10.21 -33.66
N LEU A 14 -0.06 10.51 -34.41
CA LEU A 14 1.31 10.07 -34.10
C LEU A 14 1.79 10.64 -32.76
N TYR A 15 1.49 11.91 -32.48
CA TYR A 15 1.80 12.51 -31.18
C TYR A 15 1.07 11.78 -30.04
N LYS A 16 -0.22 11.49 -30.19
CA LYS A 16 -1.01 10.76 -29.19
C LYS A 16 -0.45 9.36 -28.96
N MET A 17 -0.15 8.61 -30.02
CA MET A 17 0.44 7.27 -29.92
C MET A 17 1.82 7.31 -29.26
N GLY A 18 2.68 8.25 -29.66
CA GLY A 18 4.01 8.42 -29.06
C GLY A 18 3.92 8.70 -27.57
N LYS A 19 2.97 9.54 -27.15
CA LYS A 19 2.73 9.83 -25.74
C LYS A 19 2.20 8.62 -24.97
N LEU A 20 1.25 7.86 -25.52
CA LEU A 20 0.77 6.62 -24.89
C LEU A 20 1.88 5.58 -24.75
N LEU A 21 2.71 5.39 -25.78
CA LEU A 21 3.87 4.51 -25.73
C LEU A 21 4.90 4.95 -24.69
N SER A 22 5.09 6.26 -24.51
CA SER A 22 5.98 6.77 -23.46
C SER A 22 5.50 6.42 -22.05
N TRP A 23 4.18 6.37 -21.83
CA TRP A 23 3.59 5.94 -20.56
C TRP A 23 3.78 4.45 -20.31
N GLU A 24 3.63 3.60 -21.33
CA GLU A 24 3.95 2.18 -21.21
C GLU A 24 5.44 1.96 -20.93
N GLY A 25 6.32 2.73 -21.59
CA GLY A 25 7.75 2.72 -21.30
C GLY A 25 8.07 3.10 -19.85
N LEU A 26 7.36 4.10 -19.30
CA LEU A 26 7.47 4.48 -17.88
C LEU A 26 7.04 3.32 -16.96
N LEU A 27 5.95 2.63 -17.28
CA LEU A 27 5.51 1.48 -16.49
C LEU A 27 6.57 0.37 -16.45
N ILE A 28 7.21 0.06 -17.58
CA ILE A 28 8.29 -0.93 -17.65
C ILE A 28 9.46 -0.51 -16.77
N LYS A 29 9.87 0.77 -16.81
CA LYS A 29 10.92 1.30 -15.93
C LYS A 29 10.56 1.14 -14.45
N ILE A 30 9.32 1.44 -14.06
CA ILE A 30 8.85 1.28 -12.68
C ILE A 30 8.91 -0.18 -12.25
N ILE A 31 8.44 -1.10 -13.09
CA ILE A 31 8.47 -2.54 -12.79
C ILE A 31 9.91 -3.02 -12.61
N GLN A 32 10.81 -2.66 -13.52
CA GLN A 32 12.23 -3.00 -13.41
C GLN A 32 12.85 -2.42 -12.13
N PHE A 33 12.56 -1.16 -11.81
CA PHE A 33 13.00 -0.52 -10.57
C PHE A 33 12.57 -1.29 -9.31
N LEU A 34 11.32 -1.77 -9.27
CA LEU A 34 10.80 -2.53 -8.13
C LEU A 34 11.34 -3.97 -8.05
N LEU A 35 11.80 -4.55 -9.17
CA LEU A 35 12.42 -5.87 -9.25
C LEU A 35 13.89 -5.84 -8.86
N ASP A 36 14.61 -4.78 -9.23
CA ASP A 36 16.04 -4.59 -8.93
C ASP A 36 16.31 -4.13 -7.48
N TRP A 37 15.26 -3.91 -6.68
CA TRP A 37 15.38 -3.48 -5.29
C TRP A 37 16.16 -4.51 -4.45
N PRO A 38 17.11 -4.11 -3.56
CA PRO A 38 17.37 -2.76 -3.05
C PRO A 38 18.38 -1.92 -3.83
N CYS A 39 19.00 -2.46 -4.87
CA CYS A 39 20.05 -1.76 -5.63
C CYS A 39 19.58 -1.50 -7.07
N PRO A 40 18.61 -0.61 -7.28
CA PRO A 40 18.04 -0.36 -8.60
C PRO A 40 19.12 0.16 -9.56
N SER A 41 19.13 -0.41 -10.77
CA SER A 41 20.01 0.04 -11.87
C SER A 41 19.55 1.37 -12.48
N ILE A 42 18.27 1.70 -12.34
CA ILE A 42 17.62 2.88 -12.90
C ILE A 42 17.87 4.10 -12.01
N ASN A 43 18.12 5.26 -12.64
CA ASN A 43 18.26 6.52 -11.93
C ASN A 43 16.93 6.96 -11.27
N SER A 44 16.88 6.87 -9.94
CA SER A 44 15.72 7.22 -9.11
C SER A 44 15.23 8.65 -9.32
N GLN A 45 16.11 9.64 -9.49
CA GLN A 45 15.71 11.04 -9.67
C GLN A 45 14.97 11.24 -11.00
N SER A 46 15.47 10.61 -12.07
CA SER A 46 14.79 10.66 -13.37
C SER A 46 13.43 10.00 -13.32
N LEU A 47 13.33 8.86 -12.64
CA LEU A 47 12.08 8.10 -12.48
C LEU A 47 11.05 8.89 -11.66
N THR A 48 11.49 9.58 -10.60
CA THR A 48 10.65 10.49 -9.81
C THR A 48 10.04 11.57 -10.70
N THR A 49 10.84 12.25 -11.52
CA THR A 49 10.36 13.33 -12.40
C THR A 49 9.37 12.78 -13.43
N ASP A 50 9.64 11.63 -14.03
CA ASP A 50 8.74 10.99 -14.99
C ASP A 50 7.39 10.62 -14.34
N CYS A 51 7.41 10.05 -13.12
CA CYS A 51 6.20 9.70 -12.36
C CYS A 51 5.37 10.95 -11.99
N LYS A 52 6.01 12.01 -11.51
CA LYS A 52 5.33 13.28 -11.17
C LYS A 52 4.70 13.92 -12.41
N THR A 53 5.40 13.89 -13.54
CA THR A 53 4.90 14.37 -14.82
C THR A 53 3.67 13.58 -15.27
N CYS A 54 3.74 12.25 -15.20
CA CYS A 54 2.63 11.35 -15.55
C CYS A 54 1.38 11.64 -14.71
N LEU A 55 1.53 11.76 -13.37
CA LEU A 55 0.41 12.06 -12.47
C LEU A 55 -0.15 13.48 -12.67
N SER A 56 0.71 14.44 -13.04
CA SER A 56 0.28 15.82 -13.30
C SER A 56 -0.51 15.98 -14.60
N ALA A 57 -0.40 15.03 -15.54
CA ALA A 57 -1.18 15.02 -16.78
C ALA A 57 -2.70 14.97 -16.52
N LEU A 58 -3.12 14.44 -15.37
CA LEU A 58 -4.52 14.45 -14.92
C LEU A 58 -5.02 15.87 -14.64
N LYS A 59 -4.20 16.71 -13.99
CA LYS A 59 -4.56 18.08 -13.61
C LYS A 59 -4.54 19.03 -14.81
N ALA A 60 -3.68 18.77 -15.79
CA ALA A 60 -3.46 19.65 -16.93
C ALA A 60 -4.58 19.63 -17.99
N GLY A 61 -5.63 18.81 -17.81
CA GLY A 61 -6.69 18.64 -18.82
C GLY A 61 -6.15 18.11 -20.16
N ASP A 62 -5.07 17.33 -20.09
CA ASP A 62 -4.34 16.88 -21.26
C ASP A 62 -5.22 15.97 -22.14
N SER A 63 -5.08 16.10 -23.46
CA SER A 63 -5.89 15.31 -24.40
C SER A 63 -5.53 13.82 -24.44
N VAL A 64 -4.43 13.44 -23.79
CA VAL A 64 -3.92 12.07 -23.69
C VAL A 64 -3.70 11.71 -22.23
N ILE A 65 -4.61 10.92 -21.68
CA ILE A 65 -4.61 10.51 -20.28
C ILE A 65 -3.97 9.12 -20.17
N PRO A 66 -2.99 8.90 -19.27
CA PRO A 66 -2.45 7.57 -19.00
C PRO A 66 -3.52 6.62 -18.48
N ARG A 67 -3.40 5.31 -18.74
CA ARG A 67 -4.30 4.31 -18.14
C ARG A 67 -4.13 4.29 -16.62
N LEU A 68 -5.20 3.95 -15.89
CA LEU A 68 -5.22 3.96 -14.42
C LEU A 68 -4.07 3.16 -13.80
N GLU A 69 -3.79 1.97 -14.32
CA GLU A 69 -2.69 1.13 -13.83
C GLU A 69 -1.33 1.82 -13.86
N ILE A 70 -1.04 2.63 -14.88
CA ILE A 70 0.24 3.37 -14.96
C ILE A 70 0.31 4.40 -13.84
N LEU A 71 -0.80 5.10 -13.60
CA LEU A 71 -0.90 6.11 -12.55
C LEU A 71 -0.76 5.49 -11.15
N GLU A 72 -1.38 4.32 -10.91
CA GLU A 72 -1.22 3.54 -9.68
C GLU A 72 0.25 3.16 -9.45
N HIS A 73 0.94 2.68 -10.48
CA HIS A 73 2.36 2.36 -10.39
C HIS A 73 3.23 3.61 -10.15
N CYS A 74 2.88 4.77 -10.74
CA CYS A 74 3.57 6.03 -10.46
C CYS A 74 3.42 6.44 -8.99
N ALA A 75 2.19 6.40 -8.44
CA ALA A 75 1.93 6.76 -7.06
C ALA A 75 2.67 5.85 -6.07
N LEU A 76 2.64 4.53 -6.32
CA LEU A 76 3.36 3.54 -5.54
C LEU A 76 4.89 3.72 -5.65
N CYS A 77 5.42 3.98 -6.84
CA CYS A 77 6.84 4.21 -7.05
C CYS A 77 7.31 5.44 -6.26
N LEU A 78 6.55 6.54 -6.30
CA LEU A 78 6.83 7.73 -5.51
C LEU A 78 6.76 7.47 -4.00
N LEU A 79 5.83 6.61 -3.55
CA LEU A 79 5.74 6.22 -2.14
C LEU A 79 7.01 5.50 -1.68
N ASN A 80 7.51 4.59 -2.51
CA ASN A 80 8.75 3.85 -2.29
C ASN A 80 10.02 4.70 -2.44
N LEU A 81 9.95 5.82 -3.15
CA LEU A 81 11.05 6.78 -3.33
C LEU A 81 11.07 7.87 -2.25
N GLY A 82 10.14 7.85 -1.30
CA GLY A 82 10.07 8.86 -0.23
C GLY A 82 9.42 10.18 -0.65
N GLU A 83 8.78 10.24 -1.82
CA GLU A 83 8.19 11.45 -2.40
C GLU A 83 6.80 11.75 -1.79
N TRP A 84 6.70 11.67 -0.47
CA TRP A 84 5.45 11.71 0.27
C TRP A 84 4.75 13.06 0.19
N GLU A 85 5.50 14.17 0.21
CA GLU A 85 4.93 15.53 0.13
C GLU A 85 4.19 15.74 -1.20
N PHE A 86 4.66 15.13 -2.28
CA PHE A 86 3.95 15.16 -3.55
C PHE A 86 2.65 14.35 -3.46
N LEU A 87 2.70 13.15 -2.89
CA LEU A 87 1.55 12.22 -2.82
C LEU A 87 0.39 12.76 -1.98
N VAL A 88 0.66 13.46 -0.88
CA VAL A 88 -0.41 14.06 -0.07
C VAL A 88 -1.21 15.12 -0.86
N ASN A 89 -0.61 15.71 -1.89
CA ASN A 89 -1.19 16.78 -2.71
C ASN A 89 -1.75 16.31 -4.07
N ILE A 90 -1.79 15.00 -4.33
CA ILE A 90 -2.41 14.47 -5.56
C ILE A 90 -3.94 14.50 -5.47
N GLU A 91 -4.59 14.50 -6.63
CA GLU A 91 -6.04 14.42 -6.70
C GLU A 91 -6.52 13.04 -6.24
N LYS A 92 -7.21 12.98 -5.09
CA LYS A 92 -7.71 11.74 -4.47
C LYS A 92 -9.01 11.24 -5.11
N ARG A 93 -9.09 11.26 -6.45
CA ARG A 93 -10.28 10.83 -7.20
C ARG A 93 -10.50 9.31 -7.16
N TRP A 94 -9.43 8.55 -6.93
CA TRP A 94 -9.45 7.10 -6.85
C TRP A 94 -8.90 6.65 -5.50
N ASN A 95 -9.54 5.63 -4.92
CA ASN A 95 -9.17 5.07 -3.61
C ASN A 95 -7.69 4.69 -3.53
N TYR A 96 -7.07 4.27 -4.66
CA TYR A 96 -5.66 3.88 -4.68
C TYR A 96 -4.75 5.05 -4.31
N PHE A 97 -5.07 6.25 -4.80
CA PHE A 97 -4.35 7.47 -4.48
C PHE A 97 -4.67 7.97 -3.09
N GLU A 98 -5.90 7.74 -2.62
CA GLU A 98 -6.24 8.01 -1.22
C GLU A 98 -5.40 7.14 -0.29
N LEU A 99 -5.33 5.82 -0.49
CA LEU A 99 -4.48 4.92 0.30
C LEU A 99 -3.00 5.34 0.27
N ALA A 100 -2.46 5.63 -0.92
CA ALA A 100 -1.07 6.08 -1.05
C ALA A 100 -0.82 7.41 -0.33
N ALA A 101 -1.75 8.36 -0.42
CA ALA A 101 -1.67 9.65 0.26
C ALA A 101 -1.80 9.52 1.78
N GLU A 102 -2.68 8.65 2.27
CA GLU A 102 -2.85 8.40 3.71
C GLU A 102 -1.59 7.77 4.31
N ILE A 103 -0.97 6.79 3.64
CA ILE A 103 0.30 6.22 4.11
C ILE A 103 1.41 7.27 4.03
N ALA A 104 1.51 8.03 2.93
CA ALA A 104 2.49 9.10 2.77
C ALA A 104 2.38 10.16 3.88
N TYR A 105 1.16 10.55 4.24
CA TYR A 105 0.90 11.51 5.32
C TYR A 105 1.46 11.02 6.64
N VAL A 106 1.21 9.76 6.99
CA VAL A 106 1.74 9.18 8.23
C VAL A 106 3.26 9.03 8.19
N CYS A 107 3.86 8.69 7.05
CA CYS A 107 5.31 8.67 6.89
C CYS A 107 5.94 10.05 7.14
N ILE A 108 5.36 11.13 6.60
CA ILE A 108 5.80 12.51 6.86
C ILE A 108 5.76 12.81 8.36
N ASP A 109 4.67 12.46 9.02
CA ASP A 109 4.50 12.72 10.45
C ASP A 109 5.47 11.91 11.32
N VAL A 110 5.74 10.65 10.95
CA VAL A 110 6.75 9.82 11.61
C VAL A 110 8.14 10.44 11.51
N VAL A 111 8.53 10.88 10.31
CA VAL A 111 9.86 11.48 10.10
C VAL A 111 9.97 12.85 10.78
N LYS A 112 8.92 13.70 10.71
CA LYS A 112 8.94 15.04 11.32
C LYS A 112 8.80 15.02 12.84
N HIS A 113 7.99 14.13 13.40
CA HIS A 113 7.62 14.14 14.82
C HIS A 113 8.06 12.89 15.60
N LYS A 114 8.88 12.02 15.01
CA LYS A 114 9.36 10.75 15.60
C LYS A 114 8.23 9.87 16.13
N GLY A 115 7.05 9.95 15.52
CA GLY A 115 5.88 9.17 15.92
C GLY A 115 5.19 9.59 17.23
N ASN A 116 5.50 10.77 17.77
CA ASN A 116 4.96 11.23 19.07
C ASN A 116 3.59 11.94 18.99
N LYS A 117 3.11 12.24 17.79
CA LYS A 117 1.85 12.97 17.58
C LYS A 117 0.77 11.99 17.12
N LYS A 118 -0.36 11.93 17.84
CA LYS A 118 -1.55 11.14 17.44
C LYS A 118 -2.25 11.86 16.29
N VAL A 119 -2.00 11.45 15.04
CA VAL A 119 -2.55 12.16 13.86
C VAL A 119 -3.15 11.23 12.82
N ALA A 120 -2.93 9.91 12.88
CA ALA A 120 -3.24 9.03 11.76
C ALA A 120 -4.67 8.43 11.78
N LYS A 121 -5.68 9.22 12.17
CA LYS A 121 -7.07 8.74 12.25
C LYS A 121 -7.65 8.43 10.86
N ASP A 122 -7.37 9.26 9.86
CA ASP A 122 -7.98 9.10 8.53
C ASP A 122 -7.53 7.80 7.85
N ALA A 123 -6.22 7.51 7.87
CA ALA A 123 -5.68 6.23 7.43
C ALA A 123 -6.30 5.02 8.15
N TRP A 124 -6.55 5.13 9.47
CA TRP A 124 -7.19 4.08 10.25
C TRP A 124 -8.64 3.84 9.81
N GLU A 125 -9.44 4.91 9.73
CA GLU A 125 -10.86 4.83 9.32
C GLU A 125 -11.01 4.38 7.86
N PHE A 126 -10.03 4.65 7.01
CA PHE A 126 -10.00 4.19 5.62
C PHE A 126 -9.75 2.68 5.50
N ILE A 127 -8.82 2.13 6.31
CA ILE A 127 -8.37 0.74 6.19
C ILE A 127 -9.22 -0.23 7.04
N LEU A 128 -9.70 0.20 8.21
CA LEU A 128 -10.48 -0.64 9.13
C LEU A 128 -11.70 -1.31 8.46
N PRO A 129 -12.54 -0.62 7.65
CA PRO A 129 -13.70 -1.23 7.00
C PRO A 129 -13.36 -2.40 6.07
N MET A 130 -12.14 -2.45 5.53
CA MET A 130 -11.69 -3.55 4.66
C MET A 130 -11.66 -4.88 5.42
N PHE A 131 -11.55 -4.86 6.75
CA PHE A 131 -11.57 -6.06 7.59
C PHE A 131 -12.95 -6.38 8.17
N GLY A 132 -14.00 -5.64 7.80
CA GLY A 132 -15.36 -5.90 8.26
C GLY A 132 -15.90 -7.25 7.76
N SER A 133 -16.80 -7.85 8.53
CA SER A 133 -17.55 -9.02 8.12
C SER A 133 -18.47 -8.65 6.96
N ASN A 134 -18.31 -9.34 5.82
CA ASN A 134 -19.17 -9.12 4.65
C ASN A 134 -20.65 -9.32 5.05
N PRO A 135 -21.56 -8.36 4.82
CA PRO A 135 -22.98 -8.53 5.17
C PRO A 135 -23.70 -9.65 4.39
N GLN A 136 -23.02 -10.30 3.45
CA GLN A 136 -23.60 -11.28 2.54
C GLN A 136 -23.86 -12.67 3.14
N GLN A 137 -23.50 -12.93 4.41
CA GLN A 137 -23.83 -14.19 5.10
C GLN A 137 -25.04 -14.09 6.04
N LYS A 138 -25.75 -12.95 6.09
CA LYS A 138 -27.04 -12.82 6.77
C LYS A 138 -28.16 -12.40 5.82
N ARG A 139 -28.45 -13.22 4.79
CA ARG A 139 -29.81 -13.30 4.23
C ARG A 139 -30.24 -14.74 4.05
N SER A 140 -31.05 -15.16 5.01
CA SER A 140 -32.03 -16.23 4.92
C SER A 140 -32.97 -16.01 3.71
N GLY A 141 -33.60 -17.10 3.27
CA GLY A 141 -34.31 -17.21 2.00
C GLY A 141 -35.35 -16.14 1.69
N SER A 142 -35.32 -15.66 0.45
CA SER A 142 -36.47 -15.31 -0.39
C SER A 142 -35.93 -14.90 -1.76
N GLY A 143 -36.51 -15.47 -2.82
CA GLY A 143 -36.11 -15.24 -4.20
C GLY A 143 -36.22 -13.76 -4.57
N GLY A 144 -35.11 -13.19 -5.04
CA GLY A 144 -35.03 -11.80 -5.46
C GLY A 144 -33.64 -11.52 -5.98
N THR A 145 -33.36 -11.96 -7.21
CA THR A 145 -32.09 -11.75 -7.91
C THR A 145 -31.88 -10.26 -8.17
N THR A 146 -31.32 -9.55 -7.20
CA THR A 146 -30.71 -8.23 -7.45
C THR A 146 -29.25 -8.48 -7.79
N VAL A 147 -28.99 -8.61 -9.09
CA VAL A 147 -27.64 -8.57 -9.66
C VAL A 147 -27.07 -7.19 -9.34
N ILE A 148 -26.35 -7.08 -8.22
CA ILE A 148 -25.62 -5.85 -7.91
C ILE A 148 -24.44 -5.79 -8.89
N HIS A 149 -24.54 -4.84 -9.80
CA HIS A 149 -23.56 -4.46 -10.81
C HIS A 149 -22.17 -4.31 -10.19
N ARG A 150 -21.27 -5.23 -10.53
CA ARG A 150 -19.94 -5.40 -9.90
C ARG A 150 -18.89 -4.39 -10.38
N ASP A 151 -19.24 -3.52 -11.32
CA ASP A 151 -18.32 -2.64 -12.04
C ASP A 151 -18.42 -1.16 -11.61
N SER A 152 -18.36 -0.87 -10.30
CA SER A 152 -17.99 0.48 -9.85
C SER A 152 -16.47 0.54 -9.63
N PRO A 153 -15.73 1.41 -10.35
CA PRO A 153 -14.27 1.56 -10.20
C PRO A 153 -13.84 1.91 -8.76
N SER A 154 -14.76 2.48 -7.97
CA SER A 154 -14.56 2.86 -6.57
C SER A 154 -14.68 1.70 -5.58
N GLY A 155 -15.09 0.50 -6.01
CA GLY A 155 -15.27 -0.66 -5.11
C GLY A 155 -14.03 -1.54 -4.96
N ALA A 156 -13.10 -1.51 -5.92
CA ALA A 156 -12.03 -2.51 -6.05
C ALA A 156 -10.99 -2.45 -4.91
N LEU A 157 -10.64 -1.25 -4.41
CA LEU A 157 -9.67 -1.12 -3.31
C LEU A 157 -10.27 -1.40 -1.92
N HIS A 158 -11.60 -1.37 -1.76
CA HIS A 158 -12.24 -1.74 -0.49
C HIS A 158 -12.15 -3.24 -0.19
N SER A 159 -11.49 -4.02 -1.04
CA SER A 159 -11.18 -5.43 -0.80
C SER A 159 -9.86 -5.60 -0.07
N ARG A 160 -9.85 -6.51 0.91
CA ARG A 160 -8.63 -7.03 1.55
C ARG A 160 -7.57 -7.49 0.54
N SER A 161 -7.99 -8.07 -0.58
CA SER A 161 -7.05 -8.54 -1.62
C SER A 161 -6.30 -7.40 -2.28
N ALA A 162 -6.97 -6.27 -2.54
CA ALA A 162 -6.37 -5.11 -3.16
C ALA A 162 -5.42 -4.39 -2.19
N LEU A 163 -5.79 -4.31 -0.91
CA LEU A 163 -4.89 -3.83 0.15
C LEU A 163 -3.63 -4.70 0.24
N SER A 164 -3.76 -6.03 0.28
CA SER A 164 -2.61 -6.94 0.31
C SER A 164 -1.70 -6.76 -0.91
N GLN A 165 -2.28 -6.62 -2.11
CA GLN A 165 -1.51 -6.36 -3.34
C GLN A 165 -0.82 -4.99 -3.35
N PHE A 166 -1.43 -3.96 -2.76
CA PHE A 166 -0.79 -2.66 -2.57
C PHE A 166 0.41 -2.79 -1.63
N LEU A 167 0.18 -3.34 -0.43
CA LEU A 167 1.18 -3.48 0.62
C LEU A 167 2.36 -4.37 0.20
N GLY A 168 2.12 -5.45 -0.54
CA GLY A 168 3.17 -6.33 -1.07
C GLY A 168 4.11 -5.67 -2.10
N ARG A 169 3.76 -4.49 -2.60
CA ARG A 169 4.61 -3.71 -3.51
C ARG A 169 5.38 -2.58 -2.81
N LEU A 170 5.23 -2.43 -1.50
CA LEU A 170 6.06 -1.52 -0.72
C LEU A 170 7.51 -2.01 -0.66
N ARG A 171 8.44 -1.06 -0.66
CA ARG A 171 9.90 -1.27 -0.63
C ARG A 171 10.58 -0.32 0.35
N ASP A 172 10.05 0.89 0.52
CA ASP A 172 10.54 1.85 1.51
C ASP A 172 10.32 1.35 2.95
N GLU A 173 11.37 1.43 3.77
CA GLU A 173 11.37 0.90 5.13
C GLU A 173 10.38 1.64 6.03
N THR A 174 10.24 2.96 5.86
CA THR A 174 9.32 3.78 6.66
C THR A 174 7.87 3.44 6.34
N ALA A 175 7.51 3.36 5.05
CA ALA A 175 6.18 3.00 4.59
C ALA A 175 5.78 1.59 5.04
N ILE A 176 6.72 0.63 4.99
CA ILE A 176 6.49 -0.73 5.50
C ILE A 176 6.27 -0.71 7.02
N ALA A 177 7.09 0.01 7.78
CA ALA A 177 6.96 0.12 9.23
C ALA A 177 5.63 0.78 9.64
N VAL A 178 5.22 1.84 8.95
CA VAL A 178 3.92 2.49 9.14
C VAL A 178 2.78 1.51 8.88
N ALA A 179 2.77 0.81 7.74
CA ALA A 179 1.74 -0.16 7.41
C ALA A 179 1.69 -1.34 8.40
N ALA A 180 2.86 -1.85 8.82
CA ALA A 180 2.96 -2.91 9.82
C ALA A 180 2.42 -2.45 11.18
N SER A 181 2.75 -1.22 11.61
CA SER A 181 2.28 -0.65 12.87
C SER A 181 0.76 -0.47 12.90
N LEU A 182 0.16 -0.06 11.78
CA LEU A 182 -1.29 0.06 11.64
C LEU A 182 -1.98 -1.29 11.81
N LEU A 183 -1.53 -2.30 11.06
CA LEU A 183 -2.12 -3.64 11.09
C LEU A 183 -1.92 -4.33 12.44
N ALA A 184 -0.74 -4.17 13.06
CA ALA A 184 -0.49 -4.67 14.41
C ALA A 184 -1.41 -3.99 15.44
N ARG A 185 -1.62 -2.68 15.34
CA ARG A 185 -2.57 -1.99 16.21
C ARG A 185 -4.00 -2.48 16.00
N LEU A 186 -4.43 -2.61 14.75
CA LEU A 186 -5.75 -3.16 14.41
C LEU A 186 -5.93 -4.53 15.06
N HIS A 187 -4.93 -5.42 14.97
CA HIS A 187 -4.98 -6.72 15.62
C HIS A 187 -5.14 -6.61 17.15
N ASN A 188 -4.31 -5.81 17.81
CA ASN A 188 -4.32 -5.67 19.27
C ASN A 188 -5.68 -5.18 19.78
N VAL A 189 -6.22 -4.12 19.15
CA VAL A 189 -7.50 -3.53 19.55
C VAL A 189 -8.69 -4.44 19.23
N LEU A 190 -8.62 -5.26 18.17
CA LEU A 190 -9.67 -6.21 17.82
C LEU A 190 -9.65 -7.48 18.67
N ARG A 191 -8.48 -7.86 19.20
CA ARG A 191 -8.32 -9.05 20.04
C ARG A 191 -8.74 -8.79 21.49
N ASP A 192 -8.47 -7.59 22.00
CA ASP A 192 -8.75 -7.20 23.39
C ASP A 192 -8.11 -8.15 24.44
N GLU A 193 -6.90 -8.63 24.16
CA GLU A 193 -6.15 -9.54 25.03
C GLU A 193 -4.71 -9.01 25.25
N PRO A 194 -4.42 -8.34 26.38
CA PRO A 194 -3.18 -7.60 26.58
C PRO A 194 -1.93 -8.49 26.68
N SER A 195 -2.10 -9.77 27.05
CA SER A 195 -1.00 -10.74 27.16
C SER A 195 -0.38 -11.14 25.81
N LEU A 196 -1.09 -10.87 24.71
CA LEU A 196 -0.73 -11.29 23.36
C LEU A 196 -0.69 -10.12 22.38
N GLU A 197 -0.45 -8.91 22.89
CA GLU A 197 -0.26 -7.73 22.07
C GLU A 197 1.01 -7.82 21.23
N LEU A 198 0.87 -7.50 19.95
CA LEU A 198 1.99 -7.32 19.04
C LEU A 198 2.69 -6.00 19.35
N VAL A 199 3.97 -6.07 19.66
CA VAL A 199 4.80 -4.90 19.95
C VAL A 199 5.56 -4.50 18.69
N VAL A 200 5.35 -3.27 18.23
CA VAL A 200 6.01 -2.73 17.03
C VAL A 200 6.29 -1.24 17.22
N GLU A 201 7.18 -0.71 16.41
CA GLU A 201 7.40 0.72 16.33
C GLU A 201 6.10 1.44 15.93
N TYR A 202 5.94 2.68 16.38
CA TYR A 202 4.84 3.57 16.01
C TYR A 202 3.42 3.11 16.43
N THR A 203 3.26 2.11 17.30
CA THR A 203 1.93 1.68 17.80
C THR A 203 1.13 2.82 18.44
N GLY A 204 1.81 3.80 19.05
CA GLY A 204 1.19 4.96 19.68
C GLY A 204 0.53 5.98 18.73
N LEU A 205 0.75 5.87 17.42
CA LEU A 205 0.15 6.75 16.41
C LEU A 205 -1.36 6.53 16.23
N TRP A 206 -1.78 5.30 16.49
CA TRP A 206 -3.07 4.78 16.06
C TRP A 206 -4.11 4.82 17.18
N PRO A 207 -5.41 4.85 16.85
CA PRO A 207 -6.49 4.72 17.84
C PRO A 207 -6.31 3.52 18.78
N ALA A 208 -6.76 3.69 20.02
CA ALA A 208 -6.66 2.66 21.07
C ALA A 208 -7.93 1.83 21.26
N VAL A 209 -9.03 2.26 20.66
CA VAL A 209 -10.34 1.66 20.82
C VAL A 209 -11.00 1.61 19.46
N VAL A 210 -11.75 0.54 19.21
CA VAL A 210 -12.59 0.41 18.03
C VAL A 210 -14.02 0.10 18.46
N SER A 211 -14.98 0.77 17.83
CA SER A 211 -16.38 0.45 18.03
C SER A 211 -16.68 -0.89 17.36
N ASN A 212 -17.35 -1.79 18.10
CA ASN A 212 -17.83 -3.06 17.57
C ASN A 212 -16.72 -3.99 17.03
N ALA A 213 -15.68 -4.26 17.84
CA ALA A 213 -14.55 -5.12 17.47
C ALA A 213 -14.96 -6.48 16.87
N ASN A 214 -16.03 -7.09 17.40
CA ASN A 214 -16.58 -8.37 16.94
C ASN A 214 -17.09 -8.36 15.48
N SER A 215 -17.29 -7.19 14.87
CA SER A 215 -17.71 -7.08 13.48
C SER A 215 -16.58 -7.25 12.48
N TYR A 216 -15.32 -7.25 12.93
CA TYR A 216 -14.14 -7.33 12.06
C TYR A 216 -13.45 -8.69 12.18
N ASN A 217 -12.82 -9.11 11.09
CA ASN A 217 -12.08 -10.36 11.03
C ASN A 217 -10.63 -10.16 11.48
N ASN A 218 -10.38 -10.40 12.77
CA ASN A 218 -9.05 -10.26 13.36
C ASN A 218 -7.99 -11.18 12.70
N ARG A 219 -8.37 -12.39 12.31
CA ARG A 219 -7.46 -13.34 11.65
C ARG A 219 -6.99 -12.83 10.28
N ALA A 220 -7.87 -12.15 9.56
CA ALA A 220 -7.53 -11.55 8.27
C ALA A 220 -6.50 -10.42 8.41
N VAL A 221 -6.54 -9.65 9.49
CA VAL A 221 -5.53 -8.62 9.78
C VAL A 221 -4.15 -9.25 9.92
N LEU A 222 -4.03 -10.34 10.69
CA LEU A 222 -2.78 -11.08 10.85
C LEU A 222 -2.28 -11.68 9.54
N GLU A 223 -3.18 -12.16 8.67
CA GLU A 223 -2.80 -12.71 7.37
C GLU A 223 -2.18 -11.62 6.48
N VAL A 224 -2.82 -10.46 6.38
CA VAL A 224 -2.29 -9.32 5.60
C VAL A 224 -0.97 -8.82 6.19
N LEU A 225 -0.87 -8.72 7.52
CA LEU A 225 0.36 -8.33 8.20
C LEU A 225 1.50 -9.33 7.93
N SER A 226 1.22 -10.62 8.04
CA SER A 226 2.20 -11.68 7.74
C SER A 226 2.67 -11.60 6.28
N GLN A 227 1.75 -11.39 5.32
CA GLN A 227 2.10 -11.24 3.91
C GLN A 227 2.99 -10.01 3.65
N LEU A 228 2.67 -8.87 4.28
CA LEU A 228 3.49 -7.66 4.21
C LEU A 228 4.90 -7.94 4.72
N LEU A 229 5.05 -8.52 5.91
CA LEU A 229 6.36 -8.77 6.52
C LEU A 229 7.19 -9.81 5.75
N LEU A 230 6.56 -10.90 5.31
CA LEU A 230 7.24 -11.91 4.50
C LEU A 230 7.76 -11.34 3.18
N GLN A 231 7.01 -10.43 2.57
CA GLN A 231 7.44 -9.75 1.36
C GLN A 231 8.54 -8.71 1.64
N ALA A 232 8.41 -7.96 2.74
CA ALA A 232 9.39 -6.97 3.16
C ALA A 232 10.76 -7.60 3.47
N LEU A 233 10.79 -8.74 4.16
CA LEU A 233 12.02 -9.46 4.52
C LEU A 233 12.75 -10.07 3.32
N LYS A 234 12.10 -10.23 2.16
CA LYS A 234 12.83 -10.59 0.92
C LYS A 234 13.80 -9.50 0.49
N TYR A 235 13.45 -8.25 0.75
CA TYR A 235 14.21 -7.07 0.35
C TYR A 235 15.08 -6.52 1.49
N HIS A 236 14.66 -6.72 2.74
CA HIS A 236 15.36 -6.27 3.94
C HIS A 236 15.56 -7.44 4.93
N PRO A 237 16.37 -8.45 4.58
CA PRO A 237 16.50 -9.68 5.37
C PRO A 237 17.12 -9.47 6.76
N THR A 238 17.77 -8.33 6.97
CA THR A 238 18.44 -7.97 8.23
C THR A 238 17.58 -7.15 9.18
N ASN A 239 16.31 -6.88 8.86
CA ASN A 239 15.44 -6.12 9.75
C ASN A 239 14.97 -7.00 10.94
N VAL A 240 15.59 -6.77 12.09
CA VAL A 240 15.35 -7.53 13.34
C VAL A 240 13.94 -7.31 13.88
N SER A 241 13.42 -6.08 13.80
CA SER A 241 12.09 -5.73 14.30
C SER A 241 11.00 -6.50 13.56
N TRP A 242 11.12 -6.67 12.24
CA TRP A 242 10.16 -7.40 11.42
C TRP A 242 10.22 -8.91 11.63
N LEU A 243 11.42 -9.47 11.84
CA LEU A 243 11.58 -10.89 12.21
C LEU A 243 10.93 -11.19 13.55
N LYS A 244 11.15 -10.33 14.56
CA LYS A 244 10.50 -10.47 15.87
C LYS A 244 8.97 -10.41 15.74
N LEU A 245 8.45 -9.44 14.99
CA LEU A 245 7.01 -9.31 14.77
C LEU A 245 6.41 -10.54 14.06
N LEU A 246 7.09 -11.16 13.10
CA LEU A 246 6.67 -12.45 12.53
C LEU A 246 6.68 -13.57 13.58
N GLY A 247 7.65 -13.56 14.48
CA GLY A 247 7.69 -14.44 15.65
C GLY A 247 6.42 -14.29 16.50
N ASP A 248 6.11 -13.05 16.88
CA ASP A 248 4.94 -12.70 17.71
C ASP A 248 3.63 -13.12 17.03
N ILE A 249 3.48 -12.86 15.73
CA ILE A 249 2.31 -13.30 14.95
C ILE A 249 2.16 -14.83 14.98
N ASN A 250 3.25 -15.58 14.78
CA ASN A 250 3.19 -17.04 14.81
C ASN A 250 2.93 -17.58 16.22
N PHE A 251 3.42 -16.89 17.25
CA PHE A 251 3.13 -17.24 18.64
C PHE A 251 1.64 -17.05 18.96
N VAL A 252 1.08 -15.91 18.55
CA VAL A 252 -0.35 -15.58 18.61
C VAL A 252 -1.22 -16.62 17.90
N LEU A 253 -0.77 -17.14 16.76
CA LEU A 253 -1.47 -18.18 15.99
C LEU A 253 -1.28 -19.60 16.55
N GLY A 254 -0.52 -19.78 17.64
CA GLY A 254 -0.22 -21.09 18.24
C GLY A 254 0.85 -21.90 17.52
N HIS A 255 1.54 -21.32 16.53
CA HIS A 255 2.63 -21.95 15.80
C HIS A 255 3.99 -21.75 16.50
N HIS A 256 4.15 -22.32 17.69
CA HIS A 256 5.32 -22.09 18.55
C HIS A 256 6.67 -22.43 17.89
N ALA A 257 6.73 -23.50 17.08
CA ALA A 257 7.96 -23.87 16.37
C ALA A 257 8.39 -22.81 15.33
N LYS A 258 7.43 -22.23 14.60
CA LYS A 258 7.70 -21.14 13.65
C LYS A 258 8.07 -19.85 14.38
N ALA A 259 7.39 -19.56 15.48
CA ALA A 259 7.71 -18.40 16.31
C ALA A 259 9.16 -18.45 16.81
N LEU A 260 9.56 -19.57 17.41
CA LEU A 260 10.93 -19.78 17.91
C LEU A 260 11.96 -19.64 16.78
N ARG A 261 11.68 -20.18 15.59
CA ARG A 261 12.55 -20.03 14.43
C ARG A 261 12.80 -18.56 14.09
N TYR A 262 11.75 -17.73 13.99
CA TYR A 262 11.92 -16.31 13.66
C TYR A 262 12.64 -15.52 14.76
N TYR A 263 12.41 -15.84 16.03
CA TYR A 263 13.17 -15.23 17.13
C TYR A 263 14.66 -15.59 17.09
N LEU A 264 15.00 -16.84 16.74
CA LEU A 264 16.39 -17.27 16.54
C LEU A 264 17.03 -16.58 15.33
N GLU A 265 16.31 -16.49 14.21
CA GLU A 265 16.77 -15.75 13.03
C GLU A 265 17.04 -14.27 13.38
N ALA A 266 16.15 -13.62 14.13
CA ALA A 266 16.35 -12.26 14.64
C ALA A 266 17.61 -12.17 15.51
N GLY A 267 17.84 -13.12 16.42
CA GLY A 267 19.04 -13.16 17.27
C GLY A 267 20.34 -13.35 16.49
N ILE A 268 20.32 -14.19 15.45
CA ILE A 268 21.48 -14.40 14.56
C ILE A 268 21.83 -13.11 13.81
N VAL A 269 20.81 -12.41 13.29
CA VAL A 269 21.00 -11.13 12.58
C VAL A 269 21.62 -10.08 13.51
N VAL A 270 21.09 -9.92 14.73
CA VAL A 270 21.67 -9.00 15.73
C VAL A 270 23.15 -9.31 15.98
N ARG A 271 23.49 -10.60 16.15
CA ARG A 271 24.87 -11.01 16.41
C ARG A 271 25.82 -10.77 15.23
N ARG A 272 25.32 -10.79 13.98
CA ARG A 272 26.14 -10.48 12.80
C ARG A 272 26.40 -8.99 12.61
N LEU A 273 25.62 -8.12 13.27
CA LEU A 273 25.75 -6.66 13.19
C LEU A 273 26.63 -6.07 14.31
N LEU A 274 26.96 -6.86 15.35
CA LEU A 274 27.87 -6.52 16.45
C LEU A 274 29.27 -7.06 16.17
#